data_AF-A0A924LH40-F1
#
_entry.id   AF-A0A924LH40-F1
#
_cell.length_a   1.000
_cell.length_b   1.000
_cell.length_c   1.000
_cell.angle_alpha   90.00
_cell.angle_beta   90.00
_cell.angle_gamma   90.00
#
_symmetry.space_group_name_H-M   'P 1'
#
loop_
_entity.id
_entity.type
_entity.pdbx_description
1 polymer ?
#
loop_
_entity_poly.entity_id
_entity_poly.type
_entity_poly.pdbx_seq_one_letter_code
_entity_poly.pdbx_strand_id
1 'polypeptide(L)'
;ILRMGNWVLSANVTLGPWIHVGSQVRHFATGSVGDTIEGRAQVVANYAHKGHKFVELDVLVLANGAKPLARIRHTAIYLPRQVAEAA
;
A
#
# COMPACT_ATOMS: atom_id res chain seq x y z
N ILE A 1 -5.97 -3.87 -9.62
CA ILE A 1 -4.67 -3.17 -9.45
C ILE A 1 -4.56 -2.43 -8.11
N LEU A 2 -5.38 -1.41 -7.82
CA LEU A 2 -5.23 -0.60 -6.59
C LEU A 2 -5.22 -1.40 -5.28
N ARG A 3 -5.96 -2.51 -5.21
CA ARG A 3 -5.96 -3.44 -4.05
C ARG A 3 -4.56 -3.92 -3.63
N MET A 4 -3.59 -3.92 -4.54
CA MET A 4 -2.22 -4.34 -4.25
C MET A 4 -1.55 -3.45 -3.20
N GLY A 5 -1.92 -2.17 -3.11
CA GLY A 5 -1.41 -1.27 -2.07
C GLY A 5 -1.80 -1.72 -0.66
N ASN A 6 -3.07 -2.05 -0.45
CA ASN A 6 -3.53 -2.61 0.83
C ASN A 6 -2.93 -4.00 1.08
N TRP A 7 -2.91 -4.85 0.05
CA TRP A 7 -2.44 -6.22 0.21
C TRP A 7 -0.97 -6.30 0.59
N VAL A 8 -0.09 -5.52 -0.05
CA VAL A 8 1.34 -5.53 0.29
C VAL A 8 1.60 -4.97 1.69
N LEU A 9 0.78 -4.02 2.16
CA LEU A 9 0.85 -3.55 3.53
C LEU A 9 0.42 -4.65 4.51
N SER A 10 -0.80 -5.16 4.39
CA SER A 10 -1.37 -6.12 5.34
C SER A 10 -0.71 -7.50 5.32
N ALA A 11 -0.10 -7.90 4.20
CA ALA A 11 0.57 -9.19 4.07
C ALA A 11 1.98 -9.22 4.67
N ASN A 12 2.60 -8.06 4.91
CA ASN A 12 4.01 -7.99 5.34
C ASN A 12 4.21 -7.50 6.78
N VAL A 13 3.18 -6.93 7.43
CA VAL A 13 3.29 -6.45 8.80
C VAL A 13 2.06 -6.80 9.62
N THR A 14 2.23 -7.00 10.93
CA THR A 14 1.10 -7.14 11.85
C THR A 14 0.45 -5.78 12.08
N LEU A 15 -0.83 -5.66 11.73
CA LEU A 15 -1.61 -4.44 11.87
C LEU A 15 -2.74 -4.64 12.88
N GLY A 16 -2.95 -3.65 13.75
CA GLY A 16 -4.24 -3.43 14.41
C GLY A 16 -5.22 -2.77 13.43
N PRO A 17 -6.23 -2.01 13.87
CA PRO A 17 -7.09 -1.24 12.96
C PRO A 17 -6.28 -0.25 12.10
N TRP A 18 -6.45 -0.27 10.77
CA TRP A 18 -5.78 0.64 9.83
C TRP A 18 -6.76 1.24 8.83
N ILE A 19 -6.39 2.35 8.20
CA ILE A 19 -7.23 3.09 7.25
C ILE A 19 -6.41 3.44 6.01
N HIS A 20 -6.86 3.00 4.84
CA HIS A 20 -6.36 3.52 3.57
C HIS A 20 -6.91 4.93 3.36
N VAL A 21 -6.02 5.91 3.15
CA VAL A 21 -6.42 7.34 3.09
C VAL A 21 -6.14 8.00 1.75
N GLY A 22 -5.34 7.38 0.89
CA GLY A 22 -5.05 7.95 -0.42
C GLY A 22 -4.17 7.06 -1.28
N SER A 23 -4.29 7.21 -2.59
CA SER A 23 -3.37 6.60 -3.55
C SER A 23 -3.18 7.47 -4.77
N GLN A 24 -1.96 7.53 -5.29
CA GLN A 24 -1.66 7.98 -6.65
C GLN A 24 -1.26 6.76 -7.48
N VAL A 25 -1.95 6.52 -8.60
CA VAL A 25 -1.71 5.35 -9.46
C VAL A 25 -1.26 5.81 -10.84
N ARG A 26 -0.12 5.29 -11.30
CA ARG A 26 0.34 5.43 -12.69
C ARG A 26 0.32 4.07 -13.36
N HIS A 27 -0.43 3.94 -14.44
CA HIS A 27 -0.48 2.73 -15.26
C HIS A 27 0.57 2.80 -16.37
N PHE A 28 1.28 1.69 -16.60
CA PHE A 28 2.30 1.56 -17.64
C PHE A 28 1.87 0.59 -18.74
N ALA A 29 1.11 -0.45 -18.39
CA ALA A 29 0.68 -1.48 -19.32
C ALA A 29 -0.62 -2.15 -18.86
N THR A 30 -1.29 -2.83 -19.78
CA THR A 30 -2.42 -3.71 -19.47
C THR A 30 -1.93 -5.07 -18.96
N GLY A 31 -2.71 -5.66 -18.05
CA GLY A 31 -2.59 -7.06 -17.67
C GLY A 31 -3.62 -7.91 -18.43
N SER A 32 -3.39 -9.20 -18.48
CA SER A 32 -4.26 -10.19 -19.12
C SER A 32 -4.89 -11.12 -18.09
N VAL A 33 -6.05 -11.68 -18.42
CA VAL A 33 -6.63 -12.77 -17.62
C VAL A 33 -5.67 -13.95 -17.64
N GLY A 34 -5.40 -14.52 -16.46
CA GLY A 34 -4.41 -15.58 -16.28
C GLY A 34 -3.04 -15.08 -15.81
N ASP A 35 -2.76 -13.78 -15.87
CA ASP A 35 -1.53 -13.23 -15.30
C ASP A 35 -1.49 -13.42 -13.78
N THR A 36 -0.34 -13.86 -13.27
CA THR A 36 -0.05 -13.80 -11.84
C THR A 36 0.37 -12.37 -11.50
N ILE A 37 -0.33 -11.75 -10.55
CA ILE A 37 -0.10 -10.36 -10.17
C ILE A 37 0.67 -10.30 -8.85
N GLU A 38 1.81 -9.62 -8.87
CA GLU A 38 2.66 -9.39 -7.70
C GLU A 38 2.70 -7.90 -7.36
N GLY A 39 2.84 -7.59 -6.08
CA GLY A 39 3.11 -6.24 -5.59
C GLY A 39 4.41 -6.24 -4.81
N ARG A 40 5.37 -5.41 -5.20
CA ARG A 40 6.62 -5.19 -4.46
C ARG A 40 6.62 -3.78 -3.94
N ALA A 41 6.90 -3.59 -2.65
CA ALA A 41 6.78 -2.29 -2.03
C ALA A 41 8.03 -1.88 -1.25
N GLN A 42 8.25 -0.58 -1.19
CA GLN A 42 9.19 0.06 -0.28
C GLN A 42 8.44 1.08 0.58
N VAL A 43 8.72 1.12 1.88
CA VAL A 43 8.27 2.22 2.74
C VAL A 43 9.07 3.46 2.37
N VAL A 44 8.39 4.50 1.91
CA VAL A 44 9.03 5.77 1.51
C VAL A 44 8.83 6.88 2.54
N ALA A 45 7.80 6.77 3.39
CA ALA A 45 7.62 7.64 4.54
C ALA A 45 6.91 6.91 5.68
N ASN A 46 7.25 7.26 6.92
CA ASN A 46 6.54 6.87 8.12
C ASN A 46 6.61 8.05 9.10
N TYR A 47 5.45 8.57 9.49
CA TYR A 47 5.39 9.83 10.23
C TYR A 47 4.12 9.96 11.08
N ALA A 48 4.17 10.84 12.06
CA ALA A 48 3.01 11.21 12.86
C ALA A 48 2.35 12.47 12.28
N HIS A 49 1.03 12.49 12.20
CA HIS A 49 0.27 13.68 11.80
C HIS A 49 -1.12 13.67 12.46
N LYS A 50 -1.48 14.79 13.11
CA LYS A 50 -2.79 14.97 13.80
C LYS A 50 -3.16 13.81 14.75
N GLY A 51 -2.17 13.27 15.47
CA GLY A 51 -2.34 12.16 16.42
C GLY A 51 -2.36 10.76 15.81
N HIS A 52 -2.31 10.63 14.48
CA HIS A 52 -2.25 9.34 13.79
C HIS A 52 -0.80 8.99 13.39
N LYS A 53 -0.47 7.71 13.25
CA LYS A 53 0.75 7.28 12.54
C LYS A 53 0.42 6.85 11.11
N PHE A 54 1.08 7.49 10.16
CA PHE A 54 0.95 7.28 8.74
C PHE A 54 2.13 6.47 8.20
N VAL A 55 1.86 5.71 7.13
CA VAL A 55 2.87 5.08 6.29
C VAL A 55 2.55 5.39 4.83
N GLU A 56 3.59 5.70 4.06
CA GLU A 56 3.53 5.77 2.61
C GLU A 56 4.38 4.67 2.01
N LEU A 57 3.77 3.90 1.10
CA LEU A 57 4.41 2.85 0.34
C LEU A 57 4.53 3.26 -1.11
N ASP A 58 5.69 3.02 -1.70
CA ASP A 58 5.84 2.98 -3.14
C ASP A 58 5.77 1.53 -3.62
N VAL A 59 4.73 1.21 -4.38
CA VAL A 59 4.39 -0.15 -4.79
C VAL A 59 4.52 -0.30 -6.30
N LEU A 60 5.37 -1.22 -6.75
CA LEU A 60 5.42 -1.69 -8.13
C LEU A 60 4.52 -2.92 -8.28
N VAL A 61 3.56 -2.84 -9.21
CA VAL A 61 2.69 -3.96 -9.57
C VAL A 61 3.24 -4.62 -10.83
N LEU A 62 3.49 -5.92 -10.75
CA LEU A 62 4.09 -6.73 -11.81
C LEU A 62 3.11 -7.81 -12.28
N ALA A 63 3.10 -8.11 -13.57
CA ALA A 63 2.57 -9.35 -14.11
C ALA A 63 3.71 -10.35 -14.31
N ASN A 64 3.47 -11.60 -13.89
CA ASN A 64 4.35 -12.75 -14.06
C ASN A 64 5.80 -12.44 -13.63
N GLY A 65 5.95 -11.73 -12.50
CA GLY A 65 7.23 -11.39 -11.87
C GLY A 65 8.11 -10.36 -12.58
N ALA A 66 7.78 -9.94 -13.81
CA ALA A 66 8.70 -9.15 -14.65
C ALA A 66 8.07 -7.94 -15.35
N LYS A 67 6.80 -8.00 -15.79
CA LYS A 67 6.18 -6.93 -16.58
C LYS A 67 5.57 -5.86 -15.67
N PRO A 68 6.06 -4.61 -15.65
CA PRO A 68 5.44 -3.55 -14.87
C PRO A 68 4.06 -3.17 -15.42
N LEU A 69 3.03 -3.29 -14.58
CA LEU A 69 1.67 -2.88 -14.93
C LEU A 69 1.36 -1.47 -14.41
N ALA A 70 1.74 -1.18 -13.17
CA ALA A 70 1.47 0.10 -12.53
C ALA A 70 2.45 0.39 -11.38
N ARG A 71 2.58 1.66 -11.03
CA ARG A 71 3.18 2.12 -9.76
C ARG A 71 2.10 2.80 -8.93
N ILE A 72 2.06 2.50 -7.64
CA ILE A 72 1.11 3.05 -6.68
C ILE A 72 1.90 3.72 -5.56
N ARG A 73 1.70 5.03 -5.35
CA ARG A 73 1.99 5.64 -4.05
C ARG A 73 0.78 5.43 -3.17
N HIS A 74 0.90 4.62 -2.13
CA HIS A 74 -0.18 4.23 -1.25
C HIS A 74 0.03 4.84 0.13
N THR A 75 -0.95 5.58 0.63
CA THR A 75 -0.88 6.22 1.95
C THR A 75 -1.92 5.59 2.87
N ALA A 76 -1.48 5.13 4.04
CA ALA A 76 -2.35 4.54 5.05
C ALA A 76 -2.04 5.10 6.43
N ILE A 77 -3.07 5.19 7.27
CA ILE A 77 -2.92 5.33 8.72
C ILE A 77 -2.81 3.92 9.29
N TYR A 78 -1.64 3.55 9.83
CA TYR A 78 -1.41 2.23 10.44
C TYR A 78 -1.67 2.22 11.96
N LEU A 79 -1.75 3.41 12.58
CA LEU A 79 -2.20 3.57 13.96
C LEU A 79 -3.12 4.80 14.06
N PRO A 80 -4.45 4.60 14.11
CA PRO A 80 -5.40 5.67 14.35
C PRO A 80 -5.23 6.28 15.73
N ARG A 81 -5.44 7.60 15.86
CA ARG A 81 -5.31 8.31 17.14
C ARG A 81 -6.17 7.70 18.25
N GLN A 82 -7.37 7.23 17.91
CA GLN A 82 -8.29 6.62 18.87
C GLN A 82 -7.74 5.32 19.45
N VAL A 83 -6.98 4.56 18.66
CA VAL A 83 -6.30 3.34 19.12
C VAL A 83 -5.11 3.71 19.98
N ALA A 84 -4.36 4.75 19.61
CA ALA A 84 -3.22 5.23 20.39
C ALA A 84 -3.63 5.84 21.74
N GLU A 85 -4.78 6.53 21.81
CA GLU A 85 -5.33 7.15 23.03
C GLU A 85 -5.99 6.14 23.97
N ALA A 86 -6.43 4.98 23.45
CA ALA A 86 -7.07 3.92 24.23
C ALA A 86 -6.08 2.87 24.77
N ALA A 87 -4.80 2.96 24.41
CA ALA A 87 -3.71 2.07 24.84
C ALA A 87 -2.98 2.67 26.05
#